data_AF-A0A5E6TAZ2-F1
#
_entry.id   AF-A0A5E6TAZ2-F1
#
_cell.length_a   1.000
_cell.length_b   1.000
_cell.length_c   1.000
_cell.angle_alpha   90.00
_cell.angle_beta   90.00
_cell.angle_gamma   90.00
#
_symmetry.space_group_name_H-M   'P 1'
#
loop_
_entity.id
_entity.type
_entity.pdbx_description
1 polymer ?
#
loop_
_entity_poly.entity_id
_entity_poly.type
_entity_poly.pdbx_seq_one_letter_code
_entity_poly.pdbx_strand_id
1 'polypeptide(L)' 'MTDGNGKVLFSGLKRKGDSLAVNGKPPFAVRLGFARGAQVSYNGQPVDVAPFTSGETARLKLGQ' A
#
# COMPACT_ATOMS: atom_id res chain seq x y z
N MET A 1 6.63 -0.16 2.00
CA MET A 1 6.27 0.53 0.76
C MET A 1 7.54 1.01 0.10
N THR A 2 7.75 0.61 -1.15
CA THR A 2 8.93 0.96 -1.94
C THR A 2 8.47 1.59 -3.24
N ASP A 3 9.18 2.61 -3.72
CA ASP A 3 8.91 3.23 -5.02
C ASP A 3 9.60 2.49 -6.18
N GLY A 4 9.34 2.93 -7.41
CA GLY A 4 9.92 2.38 -8.63
C GLY A 4 11.43 2.58 -8.75
N ASN A 5 12.02 3.47 -7.93
CA ASN A 5 13.47 3.68 -7.86
C ASN A 5 14.13 2.78 -6.80
N GLY A 6 13.38 1.89 -6.14
CA GLY A 6 13.88 1.03 -5.07
C GLY A 6 13.99 1.73 -3.71
N LYS A 7 13.52 2.97 -3.58
CA LYS A 7 13.53 3.70 -2.31
C LYS A 7 12.37 3.26 -1.43
N VAL A 8 12.67 2.85 -0.20
CA VAL A 8 11.64 2.57 0.80
C VAL A 8 11.01 3.89 1.22
N LEU A 9 9.78 4.15 0.77
CA LEU A 9 9.03 5.35 1.13
C LEU A 9 8.40 5.22 2.53
N PHE A 10 8.08 4.01 2.96
CA PHE A 10 7.53 3.76 4.28
C PHE A 10 7.78 2.32 4.74
N SER A 11 8.22 2.14 5.98
CA SER A 11 8.34 0.84 6.63
C SER A 11 7.95 1.00 8.10
N GLY A 12 6.85 0.40 8.51
CA GLY A 12 6.35 0.52 9.88
C GLY A 12 4.94 -0.03 10.04
N LEU A 13 4.50 -0.12 11.30
CA LEU A 13 3.13 -0.48 11.65
C LEU A 13 2.28 0.79 11.64
N LYS A 14 1.16 0.77 10.92
CA LYS A 14 0.13 1.82 10.98
C LYS A 14 -1.06 1.26 11.75
N ARG A 15 -1.59 2.05 12.68
CA ARG A 15 -2.77 1.67 13.47
C ARG A 15 -4.03 2.15 12.76
N LYS A 16 -5.16 1.59 13.15
CA LYS A 16 -6.48 2.04 12.71
C LYS A 16 -6.60 3.56 12.98
N GLY A 17 -6.93 4.32 11.95
CA GLY A 17 -7.04 5.78 12.00
C GLY A 17 -5.81 6.53 11.51
N ASP A 18 -4.67 5.86 11.34
CA ASP A 18 -3.51 6.48 10.70
C ASP A 18 -3.70 6.54 9.19
N SER A 19 -3.57 7.74 8.62
CA SER A 19 -3.40 7.91 7.18
C SER A 19 -1.93 7.98 6.82
N LEU A 20 -1.59 7.44 5.65
CA LEU A 20 -0.25 7.52 5.09
C LEU A 20 -0.38 8.02 3.65
N ALA A 21 -0.08 9.30 3.44
CA ALA A 21 0.05 9.88 2.11
C ALA A 21 1.50 9.70 1.65
N VAL A 22 1.68 9.09 0.49
CA VAL A 22 3.01 8.81 -0.05
C VAL A 22 3.07 9.27 -1.49
N ASN A 23 4.01 10.16 -1.76
CA ASN A 23 4.29 10.67 -3.10
C ASN A 23 5.63 10.10 -3.54
N GLY A 24 5.68 9.47 -4.71
CA GLY A 24 6.89 8.88 -5.26
C GLY A 24 6.72 8.50 -6.72
N LYS A 25 7.69 7.79 -7.28
CA LYS A 25 7.63 7.34 -8.67
C LYS A 25 7.04 5.93 -8.74
N PRO A 26 6.01 5.68 -9.58
CA PRO A 26 5.55 4.32 -9.83
C PRO A 26 6.64 3.46 -10.52
N PRO A 27 6.61 2.12 -10.39
CA PRO A 27 5.60 1.34 -9.66
C PRO A 27 5.86 1.31 -8.14
N PHE A 28 4.80 1.47 -7.34
CA PHE A 28 4.86 1.38 -5.89
C PHE A 28 4.57 -0.04 -5.41
N ALA A 29 5.49 -0.63 -4.65
CA ALA A 29 5.26 -1.89 -3.95
C ALA A 29 4.71 -1.63 -2.55
N VAL A 30 3.44 -1.92 -2.32
CA VAL A 30 2.77 -1.78 -1.03
C VAL A 30 2.61 -3.16 -0.39
N ARG A 31 3.02 -3.29 0.88
CA ARG A 31 2.83 -4.51 1.67
C ARG A 31 2.05 -4.14 2.92
N LEU A 32 0.90 -4.76 3.09
CA LEU A 32 0.00 -4.58 4.22
C LEU A 32 0.10 -5.83 5.10
N GLY A 33 0.46 -5.66 6.36
CA GLY A 33 0.48 -6.75 7.34
C GLY A 33 -0.92 -7.15 7.82
N PHE A 34 -1.87 -6.21 7.79
CA PHE A 34 -3.29 -6.45 8.08
C PHE A 34 -4.15 -5.80 6.99
N ALA A 35 -4.37 -6.52 5.90
CA ALA A 35 -5.05 -6.01 4.72
C ALA A 35 -6.55 -5.75 4.95
N ARG A 36 -7.21 -6.61 5.74
CA ARG A 36 -8.65 -6.51 6.04
C ARG A 36 -9.05 -5.20 6.74
N GLY A 37 -8.11 -4.58 7.47
CA GLY A 37 -8.32 -3.30 8.14
C GLY A 37 -7.71 -2.10 7.42
N ALA A 38 -7.18 -2.28 6.22
CA ALA A 38 -6.50 -1.25 5.47
C ALA A 38 -7.30 -0.88 4.22
N GLN A 39 -7.41 0.43 3.95
CA GLN A 39 -7.91 0.95 2.69
C GLN A 39 -6.76 1.63 1.96
N VAL A 40 -6.69 1.39 0.64
CA VAL A 40 -5.68 1.97 -0.22
C VAL A 40 -6.39 2.80 -1.27
N SER A 41 -5.94 4.02 -1.47
CA SER A 41 -6.38 4.89 -2.56
C SER A 41 -5.16 5.36 -3.34
N TYR A 42 -5.17 5.19 -4.65
CA TYR A 42 -4.12 5.63 -5.55
C TYR A 42 -4.65 6.77 -6.41
N ASN A 43 -4.01 7.94 -6.38
CA ASN A 43 -4.42 9.12 -7.14
C ASN A 43 -5.90 9.51 -6.92
N GLY A 44 -6.40 9.38 -5.69
CA GLY A 44 -7.81 9.63 -5.35
C GLY A 44 -8.78 8.51 -5.73
N GLN A 45 -8.32 7.46 -6.43
CA GLN A 45 -9.13 6.28 -6.76
C GLN A 45 -8.96 5.21 -5.68
N PRO A 46 -10.03 4.72 -5.04
CA PRO A 46 -9.92 3.57 -4.13
C PRO A 46 -9.44 2.36 -4.92
N VAL A 47 -8.39 1.71 -4.42
CA VAL A 47 -7.85 0.48 -4.99
C VAL A 47 -8.33 -0.67 -4.14
N ASP A 48 -8.95 -1.65 -4.80
CA ASP A 48 -9.35 -2.86 -4.11
C ASP A 48 -8.12 -3.68 -3.71
N VAL A 49 -7.94 -3.86 -2.41
CA VAL A 49 -6.87 -4.65 -1.82
C VAL A 49 -7.29 -6.11 -1.60
N ALA A 50 -8.59 -6.41 -1.65
CA ALA A 50 -9.12 -7.76 -1.45
C ALA A 50 -8.50 -8.81 -2.38
N PRO A 51 -8.39 -8.60 -3.72
CA PRO A 51 -7.81 -9.61 -4.61
C PRO A 51 -6.30 -9.82 -4.36
N PHE A 52 -5.63 -8.85 -3.75
CA PHE A 52 -4.21 -8.93 -3.40
C PHE A 52 -3.98 -9.43 -1.96
N THR A 53 -5.06 -9.72 -1.24
CA THR A 53 -5.02 -10.20 0.14
C THR A 53 -4.84 -11.71 0.17
N SER A 54 -3.77 -12.17 0.80
CA SER A 54 -3.48 -13.56 1.12
C SER A 54 -3.43 -13.74 2.63
N GLY A 55 -4.45 -14.42 3.17
CA GLY A 55 -4.67 -14.58 4.61
C GLY A 55 -4.99 -13.24 5.27
N GLU A 56 -4.05 -12.74 6.08
CA GLU A 56 -4.16 -11.44 6.75
C GLU A 56 -3.34 -10.34 6.07
N THR A 57 -2.47 -10.71 5.13
CA THR A 57 -1.53 -9.78 4.49
C THR A 57 -1.97 -9.45 3.07
N ALA A 58 -1.61 -8.28 2.54
CA ALA A 58 -1.80 -7.97 1.12
C ALA A 58 -0.53 -7.40 0.51
N ARG A 59 -0.31 -7.71 -0.76
CA ARG A 59 0.82 -7.20 -1.54
C ARG A 59 0.32 -6.58 -2.83
N LEU A 60 0.37 -5.25 -2.90
CA LEU A 60 -0.08 -4.49 -4.07
C LEU A 60 1.11 -3.90 -4.82
N LYS A 61 0.94 -3.76 -6.13
CA LYS A 61 1.84 -3.00 -7.00
C LYS A 61 1.01 -1.94 -7.73
N LEU A 62 1.23 -0.67 -7.43
CA LEU A 62 0.45 0.46 -7.97
C LEU A 62 1.26 1.22 -9.02
N GLY A 63 0.62 1.64 -10.12
CA GLY A 63 1.27 2.38 -11.20
C GLY A 63 2.07 1.51 -12.16
N GLN A 64 1.44 0.45 -12.68
CA GLN A 64 1.91 -0.26 -13.87
C GLN A 64 1.26 0.34 -15.12
#